data_AF-R7XZG5-F1
#
_entry.id   AF-R7XZG5-F1
#
_cell.length_a   1.000
_cell.length_b   1.000
_cell.length_c   1.000
_cell.angle_alpha   90.00
_cell.angle_beta   90.00
_cell.angle_gamma   90.00
#
_symmetry.space_group_name_H-M   'P 1'
#
loop_
_entity.id
_entity.type
_entity.pdbx_description
1 polymer ?
#
loop_
_entity_poly.entity_id
_entity_poly.type
_entity_poly.pdbx_seq_one_letter_code
_entity_poly.pdbx_strand_id
1 'polypeptide(L)'
;MGIKLSAAVVAVCATAVLGACGNERDVDETATDSTSESSSPSPSESSAATEPGALPECADVWVAGQDLPKDYKACQSEGETIKPVKRPCGYGATFFEQDGRFFAMKGNEITDAGDLETNEDYQQLLATCQA
;
A
#
# COMPACT_ATOMS: atom_id res chain seq x y z
N MET A 1 4.26 -33.63 -32.74
CA MET A 1 4.78 -34.95 -32.33
C MET A 1 6.26 -34.81 -31.99
N GLY A 2 6.64 -35.07 -30.74
CA GLY A 2 8.05 -35.04 -30.32
C GLY A 2 8.19 -35.40 -28.85
N ILE A 3 8.06 -36.68 -28.53
CA ILE A 3 8.18 -37.23 -27.18
C ILE A 3 9.63 -37.67 -26.99
N LYS A 4 10.31 -37.23 -25.94
CA LYS A 4 11.48 -37.94 -25.39
C LYS A 4 11.33 -38.04 -23.87
N LEU A 5 10.88 -39.21 -23.42
CA LEU A 5 10.98 -39.66 -22.05
C LEU A 5 12.44 -39.98 -21.72
N SER A 6 12.92 -39.50 -20.59
CA SER A 6 13.97 -40.15 -19.81
C SER A 6 13.58 -40.09 -18.35
N ALA A 7 13.37 -41.27 -17.78
CA ALA A 7 13.03 -41.51 -16.39
C ALA A 7 14.29 -41.62 -15.52
N ALA A 8 14.24 -41.13 -14.28
CA ALA A 8 14.92 -41.73 -13.15
C ALA A 8 14.19 -41.34 -11.85
N VAL A 9 13.97 -42.33 -11.00
CA VAL A 9 12.98 -42.41 -9.93
C VAL A 9 13.69 -42.38 -8.55
N VAL A 10 13.13 -41.57 -7.65
CA VAL A 10 12.94 -41.75 -6.18
C VAL A 10 14.14 -41.86 -5.23
N ALA A 11 14.16 -40.97 -4.22
CA ALA A 11 14.33 -41.34 -2.81
C ALA A 11 13.64 -40.33 -1.87
N VAL A 12 12.61 -40.79 -1.18
CA VAL A 12 11.84 -40.11 -0.11
C VAL A 12 12.57 -40.27 1.22
N CYS A 13 12.62 -39.22 2.04
CA CYS A 13 12.64 -39.32 3.51
C CYS A 13 11.94 -38.09 4.12
N ALA A 14 10.78 -38.33 4.71
CA ALA A 14 10.01 -37.37 5.50
C ALA A 14 10.41 -37.48 6.98
N THR A 15 10.63 -36.34 7.64
CA THR A 15 10.69 -36.26 9.11
C THR A 15 9.74 -35.16 9.58
N ALA A 16 8.53 -35.57 9.95
CA ALA A 16 7.59 -34.73 10.70
C ALA A 16 7.93 -34.85 12.19
N VAL A 17 8.27 -33.73 12.83
CA VAL A 17 8.37 -33.63 14.29
C VAL A 17 7.14 -32.87 14.78
N LEU A 18 6.13 -33.62 15.24
CA LEU A 18 5.01 -33.10 16.02
C LEU A 18 5.41 -33.13 17.50
N GLY A 19 5.93 -32.00 17.98
CA GLY A 19 6.09 -31.73 19.41
C GLY A 19 4.82 -31.13 19.97
N ALA A 20 4.00 -31.98 20.59
CA ALA A 20 2.98 -31.57 21.54
C ALA A 20 3.66 -31.18 22.86
N CYS A 21 3.29 -30.04 23.44
CA CYS A 21 3.20 -29.84 24.88
C CYS A 21 2.46 -28.53 25.16
N GLY A 22 1.18 -28.67 25.49
CA GLY A 22 0.48 -27.65 26.24
C GLY A 22 1.11 -27.49 27.61
N ASN A 23 1.20 -26.25 28.07
CA ASN A 23 1.48 -25.95 29.46
C ASN A 23 0.61 -24.76 29.86
N GLU A 24 -0.58 -25.09 30.36
CA GLU A 24 -1.40 -24.21 31.19
C GLU A 24 -0.57 -23.89 32.45
N ARG A 25 -0.28 -22.60 32.69
CA ARG A 25 0.12 -22.12 34.01
C ARG A 25 -0.70 -20.91 34.40
N ASP A 26 -1.35 -21.11 35.53
CA ASP A 26 -2.15 -20.22 36.34
C ASP A 26 -1.40 -18.94 36.74
N VAL A 27 -2.14 -17.83 36.68
CA VAL A 27 -2.14 -16.59 37.48
C VAL A 27 -0.96 -16.33 38.43
N ASP A 28 -0.31 -15.17 38.26
CA ASP A 28 0.09 -14.33 39.39
C ASP A 28 -0.02 -12.85 39.00
N GLU A 29 -0.86 -12.12 39.73
CA GLU A 29 -0.97 -10.67 39.69
C GLU A 29 0.26 -10.02 40.32
N THR A 30 0.87 -9.05 39.65
CA THR A 30 1.55 -7.95 40.35
C THR A 30 1.53 -6.69 39.49
N ALA A 31 0.76 -5.71 39.97
CA ALA A 31 0.67 -4.36 39.43
C ALA A 31 1.90 -3.52 39.83
N THR A 32 2.49 -2.82 38.86
CA THR A 32 3.15 -1.49 38.96
C THR A 32 3.60 -1.10 37.55
N ASP A 33 2.87 -0.24 36.84
CA ASP A 33 2.97 1.24 36.86
C ASP A 33 4.12 1.80 36.00
N SER A 34 3.70 2.57 34.98
CA SER A 34 4.39 3.71 34.35
C SER A 34 5.67 3.48 33.53
N THR A 35 5.53 3.50 32.20
CA THR A 35 5.80 4.71 31.40
C THR A 35 5.73 4.37 29.91
N SER A 36 4.72 4.93 29.26
CA SER A 36 4.66 5.06 27.81
C SER A 36 5.77 6.02 27.37
N GLU A 37 6.68 5.55 26.52
CA GLU A 37 7.38 6.43 25.59
C GLU A 37 7.11 5.92 24.16
N SER A 38 5.86 6.10 23.74
CA SER A 38 5.50 6.05 22.34
C SER A 38 6.04 7.34 21.71
N SER A 39 7.28 7.29 21.22
CA SER A 39 7.82 8.35 20.38
C SER A 39 7.13 8.28 19.01
N SER A 40 5.90 8.76 18.95
CA SER A 40 5.25 9.18 17.71
C SER A 40 5.93 10.47 17.26
N PRO A 41 6.59 10.53 16.10
CA PRO A 41 6.82 11.82 15.46
C PRO A 41 5.46 12.40 15.12
N SER A 42 5.06 13.47 15.83
CA SER A 42 3.94 14.31 15.42
C SER A 42 4.10 14.67 13.95
N PRO A 43 3.09 14.50 13.09
CA PRO A 43 3.11 15.16 11.80
C PRO A 43 3.15 16.67 12.09
N SER A 44 4.24 17.33 11.66
CA SER A 44 4.23 18.77 11.51
C SER A 44 3.12 19.11 10.52
N GLU A 45 1.96 19.50 11.03
CA GLU A 45 0.93 20.17 10.26
C GLU A 45 1.49 21.50 9.76
N SER A 46 2.22 21.44 8.65
CA SER A 46 2.46 22.59 7.80
C SER A 46 1.16 22.85 7.07
N SER A 47 0.20 23.44 7.77
CA SER A 47 -1.00 24.02 7.16
C SER A 47 -0.56 25.22 6.32
N ALA A 48 -0.07 24.94 5.10
CA ALA A 48 0.00 25.94 4.07
C ALA A 48 -1.44 26.41 3.83
N ALA A 49 -1.75 27.63 4.24
CA ALA A 49 -3.03 28.25 4.01
C ALA A 49 -3.18 28.47 2.50
N THR A 50 -3.69 27.44 1.81
CA THR A 50 -4.12 27.53 0.43
C THR A 50 -5.22 28.59 0.37
N GLU A 51 -5.04 29.63 -0.45
CA GLU A 51 -6.06 30.64 -0.69
C GLU A 51 -7.41 29.96 -1.00
N PRO A 52 -8.54 30.51 -0.55
CA PRO A 52 -9.85 29.93 -0.82
C PRO A 52 -10.09 29.89 -2.33
N GLY A 53 -9.93 28.71 -2.93
CA GLY A 53 -10.04 28.46 -4.37
C GLY A 53 -8.76 27.98 -5.05
N ALA A 54 -7.62 27.99 -4.38
CA ALA A 54 -6.39 27.39 -4.88
C ALA A 54 -6.42 25.86 -4.69
N LEU A 55 -5.82 25.15 -5.64
CA LEU A 55 -5.67 23.70 -5.59
C LEU A 55 -4.57 23.35 -4.58
N PRO A 56 -4.61 22.16 -3.96
CA PRO A 56 -3.50 21.72 -3.12
C PRO A 56 -2.28 21.42 -3.98
N GLU A 57 -1.08 21.63 -3.45
CA GLU A 57 0.16 21.23 -4.14
C GLU A 57 0.24 19.72 -4.28
N CYS A 58 0.73 19.23 -5.43
CA CYS A 58 0.79 17.79 -5.70
C CYS A 58 1.68 17.06 -4.70
N ALA A 59 2.77 17.70 -4.24
CA ALA A 59 3.69 17.13 -3.26
C ALA A 59 3.08 16.97 -1.86
N ASP A 60 2.10 17.81 -1.50
CA ASP A 60 1.41 17.73 -0.20
C ASP A 60 0.27 16.69 -0.21
N VAL A 61 -0.33 16.43 -1.38
CA VAL A 61 -1.40 15.43 -1.52
C VAL A 61 -0.83 14.04 -1.76
N TRP A 62 0.14 13.90 -2.67
CA TRP A 62 0.68 12.61 -3.09
C TRP A 62 1.85 12.17 -2.21
N VAL A 63 1.53 11.87 -0.96
CA VAL A 63 2.48 11.39 0.05
C VAL A 63 2.26 9.90 0.31
N ALA A 64 3.31 9.10 0.16
CA ALA A 64 3.27 7.67 0.42
C ALA A 64 2.75 7.35 1.83
N GLY A 65 1.84 6.38 1.94
CA GLY A 65 1.25 5.97 3.22
C GLY A 65 0.16 6.91 3.77
N GLN A 66 -0.17 8.01 3.07
CA GLN A 66 -1.32 8.84 3.41
C GLN A 66 -2.54 8.48 2.57
N ASP A 67 -3.73 8.76 3.08
CA ASP A 67 -4.96 8.57 2.31
C ASP A 67 -5.18 9.68 1.30
N LEU A 68 -5.49 9.32 0.06
CA LEU A 68 -5.91 10.29 -0.95
C LEU A 68 -7.29 10.85 -0.56
N PRO A 69 -7.49 12.18 -0.49
CA PRO A 69 -8.78 12.75 -0.11
C PRO A 69 -9.92 12.24 -1.00
N LYS A 70 -11.08 11.94 -0.40
CA LYS A 70 -12.27 11.43 -1.12
C LYS A 70 -12.76 12.42 -2.18
N ASP A 71 -12.55 13.70 -1.91
CA ASP A 71 -12.96 14.83 -2.74
C ASP A 71 -11.89 15.22 -3.76
N TYR A 72 -10.75 14.53 -3.81
CA TYR A 72 -9.62 14.90 -4.68
C TYR A 72 -10.04 14.95 -6.16
N LYS A 73 -9.61 16.00 -6.86
CA LYS A 73 -9.95 16.25 -8.29
C LYS A 73 -8.71 16.49 -9.13
N ALA A 74 -7.81 17.30 -8.61
CA ALA A 74 -6.57 17.75 -9.22
C ALA A 74 -5.69 18.33 -8.09
N CYS A 75 -4.41 18.49 -8.38
CA CYS A 75 -3.49 19.28 -7.59
C CYS A 75 -2.86 20.35 -8.48
N GLN A 76 -2.06 21.23 -7.91
CA GLN A 76 -1.19 22.12 -8.65
C GLN A 76 0.28 21.77 -8.40
N SER A 77 1.13 22.05 -9.38
CA SER A 77 2.57 22.00 -9.21
C SER A 77 3.15 23.17 -10.00
N GLU A 78 3.99 23.97 -9.35
CA GLU A 78 4.58 25.18 -9.95
C GLU A 78 3.53 26.16 -10.51
N GLY A 79 2.33 26.18 -9.92
CA GLY A 79 1.21 27.03 -10.36
C GLY A 79 0.41 26.46 -11.55
N GLU A 80 0.77 25.30 -12.09
CA GLU A 80 0.02 24.62 -13.14
C GLU A 80 -0.92 23.56 -12.55
N THR A 81 -2.16 23.50 -13.05
CA THR A 81 -3.14 22.50 -12.59
C THR A 81 -2.82 21.13 -13.20
N ILE A 82 -2.39 20.19 -12.37
CA ILE A 82 -2.09 18.82 -12.74
C ILE A 82 -3.28 17.92 -12.38
N LYS A 83 -3.81 17.24 -13.41
CA LYS A 83 -4.86 16.24 -13.23
C LYS A 83 -4.23 14.86 -13.14
N PRO A 84 -4.61 14.03 -12.15
CA PRO A 84 -4.16 12.65 -12.10
C PRO A 84 -4.68 11.86 -13.30
N VAL A 85 -3.92 10.86 -13.72
CA VAL A 85 -4.40 9.89 -14.72
C VAL A 85 -5.44 9.01 -14.03
N LYS A 86 -6.61 8.85 -14.67
CA LYS A 86 -7.71 8.05 -14.11
C LYS A 86 -7.76 6.71 -14.82
N ARG A 87 -7.74 5.62 -14.04
CA ARG A 87 -7.93 4.27 -14.55
C ARG A 87 -9.22 3.68 -14.01
N PRO A 88 -10.25 3.52 -14.86
CA PRO A 88 -11.45 2.81 -14.45
C PRO A 88 -11.17 1.31 -14.31
N CYS A 89 -11.76 0.70 -13.31
CA CYS A 89 -11.78 -0.75 -13.13
C CYS A 89 -13.10 -1.35 -13.60
N GLY A 90 -13.09 -2.62 -14.02
CA GLY A 90 -14.25 -3.38 -14.48
C GLY A 90 -15.36 -3.48 -13.43
N TYR A 91 -15.00 -3.47 -12.14
CA TYR A 91 -15.94 -3.47 -11.02
C TYR A 91 -16.45 -2.06 -10.62
N GLY A 92 -16.22 -1.04 -11.46
CA GLY A 92 -16.77 0.31 -11.27
C GLY A 92 -15.97 1.22 -10.35
N ALA A 93 -14.86 0.76 -9.77
CA ALA A 93 -13.93 1.64 -9.08
C ALA A 93 -13.07 2.44 -10.07
N THR A 94 -12.37 3.45 -9.57
CA THR A 94 -11.38 4.20 -10.34
C THR A 94 -10.19 4.47 -9.44
N PHE A 95 -9.02 4.03 -9.85
CA PHE A 95 -7.78 4.44 -9.23
C PHE A 95 -7.13 5.56 -10.05
N PHE A 96 -6.24 6.29 -9.38
CA PHE A 96 -5.60 7.49 -9.86
C PHE A 96 -4.10 7.26 -9.85
N GLU A 97 -3.42 7.72 -10.90
CA GLU A 97 -1.95 7.71 -10.98
C GLU A 97 -1.45 9.14 -11.00
N GLN A 98 -0.27 9.34 -10.40
CA GLN A 98 0.43 10.61 -10.41
C GLN A 98 1.91 10.41 -10.70
N ASP A 99 2.41 11.21 -11.64
CA ASP A 99 3.85 11.32 -11.97
C ASP A 99 4.52 10.01 -12.41
N GLY A 100 3.76 9.00 -12.85
CA GLY A 100 4.31 7.69 -13.21
C GLY A 100 4.88 6.90 -12.02
N ARG A 101 4.63 7.37 -10.78
CA ARG A 101 5.23 6.85 -9.55
C ARG A 101 4.21 6.47 -8.48
N PHE A 102 3.18 7.29 -8.30
CA PHE A 102 2.19 7.06 -7.26
C PHE A 102 0.89 6.52 -7.84
N PHE A 103 0.23 5.66 -7.08
CA PHE A 103 -1.13 5.23 -7.38
C PHE A 103 -1.97 5.13 -6.11
N ALA A 104 -3.26 5.47 -6.23
CA ALA A 104 -4.20 5.41 -5.11
C ALA A 104 -5.65 5.38 -5.58
N MET A 105 -6.54 4.86 -4.75
CA MET A 105 -7.99 5.11 -4.88
C MET A 105 -8.40 6.25 -3.95
N LYS A 106 -9.46 6.97 -4.33
CA LYS A 106 -10.03 8.02 -3.46
C LYS A 106 -10.43 7.47 -2.10
N GLY A 107 -10.01 8.13 -1.04
CA GLY A 107 -10.22 7.73 0.34
C GLY A 107 -9.45 6.49 0.76
N ASN A 108 -8.41 6.10 0.02
CA ASN A 108 -7.52 4.99 0.33
C ASN A 108 -6.07 5.48 0.31
N GLU A 109 -5.19 4.66 0.89
CA GLU A 109 -3.77 4.90 0.97
C GLU A 109 -3.13 5.12 -0.40
N ILE A 110 -2.16 6.04 -0.43
CA ILE A 110 -1.32 6.37 -1.56
C ILE A 110 -0.08 5.48 -1.50
N THR A 111 0.10 4.68 -2.54
CA THR A 111 1.27 3.82 -2.68
C THR A 111 2.30 4.49 -3.59
N ASP A 112 3.54 4.52 -3.13
CA ASP A 112 4.70 4.90 -3.94
C ASP A 112 5.30 3.64 -4.58
N ALA A 113 5.13 3.52 -5.88
CA ALA A 113 5.65 2.40 -6.66
C ALA A 113 7.08 2.66 -7.19
N GLY A 114 7.62 3.87 -7.01
CA GLY A 114 8.80 4.36 -7.74
C GLY A 114 8.51 4.54 -9.23
N ASP A 115 8.42 3.42 -9.95
CA ASP A 115 8.09 3.35 -11.37
C ASP A 115 6.88 2.41 -11.57
N LEU A 116 5.75 2.95 -12.01
CA LEU A 116 4.51 2.18 -12.17
C LEU A 116 4.66 1.08 -13.23
N GLU A 117 5.47 1.29 -14.27
CA GLU A 117 5.60 0.31 -15.36
C GLU A 117 6.27 -0.99 -14.89
N THR A 118 7.15 -0.91 -13.89
CA THR A 118 7.93 -2.05 -13.37
C THR A 118 7.47 -2.54 -12.00
N ASN A 119 6.60 -1.82 -11.30
CA ASN A 119 6.13 -2.18 -9.97
C ASN A 119 5.12 -3.34 -9.97
N GLU A 120 5.46 -4.43 -9.26
CA GLU A 120 4.65 -5.66 -9.23
C GLU A 120 3.26 -5.46 -8.62
N ASP A 121 3.14 -4.68 -7.53
CA ASP A 121 1.86 -4.40 -6.88
C ASP A 121 0.90 -3.64 -7.81
N TYR A 122 1.43 -2.66 -8.54
CA TYR A 122 0.69 -1.91 -9.52
C TYR A 122 0.25 -2.79 -10.71
N GLN A 123 1.13 -3.67 -11.21
CA GLN A 123 0.76 -4.60 -12.28
C GLN A 123 -0.33 -5.59 -11.82
N GLN A 124 -0.27 -6.05 -10.57
CA GLN A 124 -1.29 -6.92 -9.99
C GLN A 124 -2.62 -6.18 -9.79
N LEU A 125 -2.58 -4.92 -9.34
CA LEU A 125 -3.75 -4.05 -9.25
C LEU A 125 -4.37 -3.88 -10.64
N LEU A 126 -3.59 -3.55 -11.66
CA LEU A 126 -4.06 -3.41 -13.04
C LEU A 126 -4.73 -4.69 -13.55
N ALA A 127 -4.10 -5.85 -13.35
CA ALA A 127 -4.65 -7.14 -13.75
C ALA A 127 -6.00 -7.42 -13.08
N THR A 128 -6.12 -7.10 -11.78
CA THR A 128 -7.37 -7.27 -11.02
C THR A 128 -8.42 -6.24 -11.42
N CYS A 129 -7.99 -5.01 -11.68
CA CYS A 129 -8.82 -3.89 -12.09
C CYS A 129 -9.43 -4.09 -13.48
N GLN A 130 -8.74 -4.79 -14.38
CA GLN A 130 -9.17 -5.00 -15.76
C GLN A 130 -9.78 -6.38 -16.05
N ALA A 131 -9.80 -7.28 -15.05
CA ALA A 131 -10.46 -8.58 -15.14
C ALA A 131 -12.00 -8.44 -15.22
#